data_AF-A0A7X6APE0-F1
#
_entry.id   AF-A0A7X6APE0-F1
#
_cell.length_a   1.000
_cell.length_b   1.000
_cell.length_c   1.000
_cell.angle_alpha   90.00
_cell.angle_beta   90.00
_cell.angle_gamma   90.00
#
_symmetry.space_group_name_H-M   'P 1'
#
loop_
_entity.id
_entity.type
_entity.pdbx_description
1 polymer ?
#
loop_
_entity_poly.entity_id
_entity_poly.type
_entity_poly.pdbx_seq_one_letter_code
_entity_poly.pdbx_strand_id
1 'polypeptide(L)'
;ALDTPNFTDNDVPGMANFNERWATFATGDPNTFNLSGYFQSIAIKALLEKAVANGDLSREGMQAALADLGEVDTEGLADNYVYGTPENRIPAQGSRIYRFDVDAPPNLLTELAFVESPITADYEP
;
A
#
# COMPACT_ATOMS: atom_id res chain seq x y z
N ALA A 1 -3.05 8.51 7.16
CA ALA A 1 -3.57 7.12 7.08
C ALA A 1 -3.37 6.68 5.64
N LEU A 2 -2.99 5.43 5.41
CA LEU A 2 -2.99 4.88 4.05
C LEU A 2 -4.42 4.90 3.52
N ASP A 3 -4.54 5.27 2.26
CA ASP A 3 -5.78 5.27 1.55
C ASP A 3 -6.06 3.85 1.03
N THR A 4 -6.69 3.02 1.86
CA THR A 4 -6.89 1.59 1.60
C THR A 4 -8.37 1.24 1.56
N PRO A 5 -8.80 0.19 0.85
CA PRO A 5 -10.17 -0.35 0.92
C PRO A 5 -10.64 -0.70 2.34
N ASN A 6 -11.93 -1.00 2.48
CA ASN A 6 -12.52 -1.43 3.77
C ASN A 6 -11.97 -2.81 4.20
N PHE A 7 -11.76 -3.01 5.50
CA PHE A 7 -11.28 -4.27 6.08
C PHE A 7 -12.16 -5.47 5.74
N THR A 8 -13.45 -5.26 5.49
CA THR A 8 -14.41 -6.33 5.17
C THR A 8 -14.49 -6.64 3.67
N ASP A 9 -13.82 -5.86 2.82
CA ASP A 9 -13.84 -6.02 1.36
C ASP A 9 -12.86 -7.11 0.93
N ASN A 10 -13.29 -8.37 1.03
CA ASN A 10 -12.50 -9.52 0.59
C ASN A 10 -12.53 -9.75 -0.94
N ASP A 11 -13.23 -8.91 -1.70
CA ASP A 11 -13.14 -8.93 -3.16
C ASP A 11 -11.85 -8.25 -3.65
N VAL A 12 -11.22 -7.42 -2.80
CA VAL A 12 -9.85 -6.93 -3.00
C VAL A 12 -8.84 -8.00 -2.56
N PRO A 13 -8.02 -8.58 -3.48
CA PRO A 13 -7.16 -9.70 -3.14
C PRO A 13 -6.15 -9.40 -2.03
N GLY A 14 -5.57 -8.20 -2.02
CA GLY A 14 -4.63 -7.81 -0.97
C GLY A 14 -5.28 -7.65 0.41
N MET A 15 -6.56 -7.27 0.45
CA MET A 15 -7.33 -7.22 1.70
C MET A 15 -7.68 -8.62 2.20
N ALA A 16 -8.11 -9.52 1.31
CA ALA A 16 -8.33 -10.93 1.63
C ALA A 16 -7.05 -11.58 2.20
N ASN A 17 -5.91 -11.34 1.54
CA ASN A 17 -4.60 -11.83 1.99
C ASN A 17 -4.19 -11.25 3.36
N PHE A 18 -4.47 -9.97 3.60
CA PHE A 18 -4.24 -9.34 4.91
C PHE A 18 -5.09 -10.02 5.99
N ASN A 19 -6.39 -10.19 5.75
CA ASN A 19 -7.33 -10.79 6.70
C ASN A 19 -6.97 -12.25 7.04
N GLU A 20 -6.59 -13.05 6.04
CA GLU A 20 -6.14 -14.44 6.24
C GLU A 20 -4.91 -14.51 7.14
N ARG A 21 -3.91 -13.66 6.86
CA ARG A 21 -2.67 -13.61 7.66
C ARG A 21 -2.93 -13.08 9.06
N TRP A 22 -3.82 -12.09 9.21
CA TRP A 22 -4.21 -11.57 10.51
C TRP A 22 -4.83 -12.66 11.39
N ALA A 23 -5.78 -13.43 10.82
CA ALA A 23 -6.42 -14.54 11.52
C ALA A 23 -5.42 -15.64 11.96
N THR A 24 -4.31 -15.78 11.24
CA THR A 24 -3.28 -16.80 11.52
C THR A 24 -2.22 -16.32 12.51
N PHE A 25 -1.77 -15.07 12.39
CA PHE A 25 -0.54 -14.60 13.05
C PHE A 25 -0.76 -13.48 14.08
N ALA A 26 -1.94 -12.91 14.17
CA ALA A 26 -2.23 -11.79 15.06
C ALA A 26 -3.36 -12.11 16.05
N THR A 27 -3.60 -11.19 16.99
CA THR A 27 -4.71 -11.25 17.94
C THR A 27 -5.41 -9.89 18.01
N GLY A 28 -6.71 -9.91 18.33
CA GLY A 28 -7.54 -8.71 18.37
C GLY A 28 -8.00 -8.24 16.98
N ASP A 29 -8.71 -7.13 16.95
CA ASP A 29 -9.23 -6.55 15.71
C ASP A 29 -8.13 -5.76 14.98
N PRO A 30 -7.99 -5.91 13.65
CA PRO A 30 -7.04 -5.12 12.89
C PRO A 30 -7.50 -3.66 12.82
N ASN A 31 -6.53 -2.74 12.78
CA ASN A 31 -6.79 -1.33 12.53
C ASN A 31 -5.92 -0.79 11.40
N THR A 32 -6.18 0.46 10.98
CA THR A 32 -5.50 1.09 9.84
C THR A 32 -3.98 1.17 9.99
N PHE A 33 -3.41 1.21 11.20
CA PHE A 33 -1.96 1.17 11.39
C PHE A 33 -1.37 -0.21 11.09
N ASN A 34 -2.09 -1.28 11.44
CA ASN A 34 -1.67 -2.64 11.10
C ASN A 34 -1.67 -2.86 9.59
N LEU A 35 -2.75 -2.44 8.91
CA LEU A 35 -2.85 -2.49 7.46
C LEU A 35 -1.77 -1.63 6.78
N SER A 36 -1.47 -0.46 7.36
CA SER A 36 -0.40 0.41 6.87
C SER A 36 0.97 -0.28 6.94
N GLY A 37 1.26 -0.97 8.05
CA GLY A 37 2.49 -1.74 8.19
C GLY A 37 2.56 -2.93 7.23
N TYR A 38 1.43 -3.60 6.98
CA TYR A 38 1.35 -4.69 6.01
C TYR A 38 1.65 -4.20 4.59
N PHE A 39 1.03 -3.09 4.17
CA PHE A 39 1.34 -2.44 2.89
C PHE A 39 2.83 -2.09 2.76
N GLN A 40 3.42 -1.45 3.78
CA GLN A 40 4.86 -1.13 3.76
C GLN A 40 5.73 -2.39 3.63
N SER A 41 5.31 -3.50 4.23
CA SER A 41 6.04 -4.77 4.12
C SER A 41 6.02 -5.36 2.70
N ILE A 42 4.95 -5.13 1.91
CA ILE A 42 4.88 -5.53 0.50
C ILE A 42 5.97 -4.81 -0.31
N ALA A 43 6.07 -3.48 -0.16
CA ALA A 43 7.09 -2.69 -0.85
C ALA A 43 8.52 -3.07 -0.42
N ILE A 44 8.75 -3.27 0.89
CA ILE A 44 10.06 -3.69 1.41
C ILE A 44 10.43 -5.08 0.86
N LYS A 45 9.48 -6.02 0.82
CA LYS A 45 9.70 -7.35 0.25
C LYS A 45 10.11 -7.25 -1.22
N ALA A 46 9.37 -6.49 -2.05
CA ALA A 46 9.69 -6.31 -3.46
C ALA A 46 11.08 -5.71 -3.67
N LEU A 47 11.45 -4.70 -2.86
CA LEU A 47 12.79 -4.11 -2.88
C LEU A 47 13.89 -5.14 -2.55
N LEU A 48 13.68 -5.95 -1.51
CA LEU A 48 14.63 -7.00 -1.12
C LEU A 48 14.75 -8.08 -2.19
N GLU A 49 13.65 -8.52 -2.79
CA GLU A 49 13.66 -9.49 -3.90
C GLU A 49 14.43 -8.94 -5.11
N LYS A 50 14.25 -7.66 -5.44
CA LYS A 50 15.03 -6.99 -6.49
C LYS A 50 16.52 -6.92 -6.15
N ALA A 51 16.88 -6.55 -4.93
CA ALA A 51 18.28 -6.49 -4.48
C ALA A 51 18.95 -7.87 -4.50
N VAL A 52 18.23 -8.93 -4.09
CA VAL A 52 18.67 -10.33 -4.22
C VAL A 52 18.88 -10.70 -5.69
N ALA A 53 17.94 -10.36 -6.58
CA ALA A 53 18.07 -10.64 -8.01
C ALA A 53 19.26 -9.91 -8.65
N ASN A 54 19.57 -8.70 -8.17
CA ASN A 54 20.75 -7.93 -8.56
C ASN A 54 22.05 -8.48 -7.95
N GLY A 55 21.97 -9.39 -6.97
CA GLY A 55 23.12 -9.98 -6.31
C GLY A 55 23.81 -9.07 -5.28
N ASP A 56 23.15 -8.01 -4.82
CA ASP A 56 23.75 -7.02 -3.92
C ASP A 56 22.75 -6.51 -2.86
N LEU A 57 22.92 -6.99 -1.63
CA LEU A 57 22.18 -6.55 -0.44
C LEU A 57 22.92 -5.49 0.39
N SER A 58 24.00 -4.92 -0.13
CA SER A 58 24.66 -3.76 0.48
C SER A 58 23.74 -2.54 0.47
N ARG A 59 24.13 -1.47 1.16
CA ARG A 59 23.40 -0.20 1.15
C ARG A 59 23.28 0.33 -0.28
N GLU A 60 24.37 0.26 -1.04
CA GLU A 60 24.48 0.71 -2.42
C GLU A 60 23.60 -0.16 -3.34
N GLY A 61 23.62 -1.48 -3.14
CA GLY A 61 22.76 -2.43 -3.85
C GLY A 61 21.26 -2.16 -3.62
N MET A 62 20.88 -1.84 -2.38
CA MET A 62 19.50 -1.45 -2.04
C MET A 62 19.08 -0.14 -2.71
N GLN A 63 19.99 0.83 -2.83
CA GLN A 63 19.70 2.09 -3.55
C GLN A 63 19.52 1.86 -5.05
N ALA A 64 20.37 1.02 -5.65
CA ALA A 64 20.25 0.64 -7.05
C ALA A 64 18.96 -0.16 -7.31
N ALA A 65 18.65 -1.12 -6.44
CA ALA A 65 17.40 -1.89 -6.51
C ALA A 65 16.16 -0.99 -6.42
N LEU A 66 16.17 0.02 -5.54
CA LEU A 66 15.07 0.96 -5.40
C LEU A 66 14.90 1.85 -6.65
N ALA A 67 16.00 2.27 -7.27
CA ALA A 67 15.99 3.06 -8.50
C ALA A 67 15.38 2.29 -9.68
N ASP A 68 15.52 0.96 -9.69
CA ASP A 68 15.06 0.06 -10.75
C ASP A 68 13.83 -0.79 -10.36
N LEU A 69 13.17 -0.45 -9.25
CA LEU A 69 12.09 -1.28 -8.68
C LEU A 69 10.82 -1.20 -9.52
N GLY A 70 10.48 0.00 -10.01
CA GLY A 70 9.28 0.24 -10.81
C GLY A 70 8.01 0.12 -9.98
N GLU A 71 6.93 -0.31 -10.63
CA GLU A 71 5.62 -0.48 -10.02
C GLU A 71 5.59 -1.67 -9.07
N VAL A 72 5.11 -1.46 -7.84
CA VAL A 72 4.84 -2.54 -6.89
C VAL A 72 3.33 -2.78 -6.86
N ASP A 73 2.92 -3.99 -7.24
CA ASP A 73 1.54 -4.45 -7.14
C ASP A 73 1.18 -4.69 -5.67
N THR A 74 0.17 -3.96 -5.20
CA THR A 74 -0.33 -4.05 -3.83
C THR A 74 -1.61 -4.88 -3.74
N GLU A 75 -1.98 -5.54 -4.83
CA GLU A 75 -3.17 -6.38 -4.95
C GLU A 75 -4.45 -5.59 -4.62
N GLY A 76 -4.46 -4.30 -4.98
CA GLY A 76 -5.58 -3.37 -4.75
C GLY A 76 -5.67 -2.79 -3.34
N LEU A 77 -4.71 -3.04 -2.44
CA LEU A 77 -4.69 -2.42 -1.11
C LEU A 77 -4.49 -0.91 -1.14
N ALA A 78 -3.80 -0.41 -2.16
CA ALA A 78 -3.68 1.00 -2.45
C ALA A 78 -3.54 1.18 -3.96
N ASP A 79 -3.63 2.42 -4.42
CA ASP A 79 -3.14 2.73 -5.76
C ASP A 79 -1.67 2.36 -5.90
N ASN A 80 -1.31 1.93 -7.10
CA ASN A 80 0.05 1.50 -7.37
C ASN A 80 1.02 2.67 -7.26
N TYR A 81 2.12 2.40 -6.57
CA TYR A 81 3.23 3.34 -6.42
C TYR A 81 4.35 2.93 -7.37
N VAL A 82 4.81 3.84 -8.23
CA VAL A 82 5.97 3.59 -9.08
C VAL A 82 7.22 4.08 -8.36
N TYR A 83 8.03 3.13 -7.92
CA TYR A 83 9.34 3.39 -7.34
C TYR A 83 10.38 3.61 -8.44
N GLY A 84 11.35 4.46 -8.13
CA GLY A 84 12.47 4.76 -9.02
C GLY A 84 13.38 5.82 -8.43
N THR A 85 14.22 6.41 -9.27
CA THR A 85 14.93 7.63 -8.93
C THR A 85 13.94 8.73 -8.54
N PRO A 86 14.35 9.75 -7.76
CA PRO A 86 13.45 10.81 -7.32
C PRO A 86 12.66 11.46 -8.47
N GLU A 87 13.25 11.60 -9.66
CA GLU A 87 12.61 12.23 -10.82
C GLU A 87 11.60 11.32 -11.53
N ASN A 88 11.73 10.00 -11.39
CA ASN A 88 10.89 9.01 -12.08
C ASN A 88 9.86 8.36 -11.16
N ARG A 89 9.82 8.78 -9.89
CA ARG A 89 8.93 8.21 -8.89
C ARG A 89 7.54 8.81 -9.02
N ILE A 90 6.52 7.97 -9.12
CA ILE A 90 5.12 8.39 -9.25
C ILE A 90 4.37 7.91 -8.01
N PRO A 91 3.97 8.82 -7.10
CA PRO A 91 3.16 8.44 -5.96
C PRO A 91 1.72 8.12 -6.39
N ALA A 92 1.01 7.38 -5.54
CA ALA A 92 -0.43 7.21 -5.64
C ALA A 92 -1.13 8.59 -5.74
N GLN A 93 -2.06 8.73 -6.68
CA GLN A 93 -2.74 9.99 -6.97
C GLN A 93 -4.20 10.04 -6.50
N GLY A 94 -4.78 8.87 -6.19
CA GLY A 94 -6.12 8.74 -5.64
C GLY A 94 -6.20 9.03 -4.14
N SER A 95 -7.42 9.34 -3.70
CA SER A 95 -7.78 9.45 -2.29
C SER A 95 -9.20 8.95 -2.07
N ARG A 96 -9.41 8.02 -1.13
CA ARG A 96 -10.73 7.62 -0.63
C ARG A 96 -11.16 8.55 0.47
N ILE A 97 -12.44 8.90 0.40
CA ILE A 97 -13.13 9.73 1.36
C ILE A 97 -14.00 8.82 2.20
N TYR A 98 -13.84 8.92 3.51
CA TYR A 98 -14.58 8.12 4.49
C TYR A 98 -15.49 8.99 5.34
N ARG A 99 -16.58 8.39 5.82
CA ARG A 99 -17.30 8.89 7.00
C ARG A 99 -17.11 7.94 8.17
N PHE A 100 -17.22 8.48 9.39
CA PHE A 100 -17.36 7.68 10.59
C PHE A 100 -18.70 6.95 10.59
N ASP A 101 -18.68 5.67 10.96
CA ASP A 101 -19.84 4.77 10.95
C ASP A 101 -19.70 3.74 12.08
N VAL A 102 -20.53 3.85 13.13
CA VAL A 102 -20.46 2.98 14.32
C VAL A 102 -20.85 1.54 14.03
N ASP A 103 -21.59 1.32 12.94
CA ASP A 103 -22.10 0.01 12.53
C ASP A 103 -21.11 -0.70 11.58
N ALA A 104 -19.94 -0.11 11.32
CA ALA A 104 -18.89 -0.65 10.44
C ALA A 104 -17.57 -0.96 11.18
N PRO A 105 -17.57 -1.82 12.23
CA PRO A 105 -16.32 -2.33 12.78
C PRO A 105 -15.54 -3.14 11.72
N PRO A 106 -14.19 -3.23 11.81
CA PRO A 106 -13.37 -2.86 12.97
C PRO A 106 -12.86 -1.41 13.00
N ASN A 107 -12.86 -0.71 11.86
CA ASN A 107 -12.29 0.64 11.76
C ASN A 107 -13.33 1.77 11.94
N LEU A 108 -14.62 1.45 11.97
CA LEU A 108 -15.73 2.39 12.10
C LEU A 108 -15.80 3.40 10.94
N LEU A 109 -15.46 2.94 9.72
CA LEU A 109 -15.46 3.76 8.52
C LEU A 109 -16.27 3.10 7.39
N THR A 110 -17.09 3.92 6.75
CA THR A 110 -17.76 3.57 5.48
C THR A 110 -17.20 4.46 4.38
N GLU A 111 -16.75 3.85 3.28
CA GLU A 111 -16.25 4.57 2.11
C GLU A 111 -17.39 5.36 1.46
N LEU A 112 -17.13 6.62 1.13
CA LEU A 112 -18.06 7.48 0.41
C LEU A 112 -17.72 7.58 -1.08
N ALA A 113 -16.43 7.67 -1.40
CA ALA A 113 -15.94 7.80 -2.76
C ALA A 113 -14.43 7.55 -2.81
N PHE A 114 -13.95 7.10 -3.97
CA PHE A 114 -12.56 7.23 -4.41
C PHE A 114 -12.45 8.40 -5.39
N VAL A 115 -11.47 9.29 -5.18
CA VAL A 115 -11.30 10.53 -5.95
C VAL A 115 -9.88 10.62 -6.48
N GLU A 116 -9.75 10.63 -7.79
CA GLU A 116 -8.56 11.12 -8.49
C GLU A 116 -8.79 12.58 -8.86
N SER A 117 -7.99 13.49 -8.31
CA SER A 117 -8.13 14.92 -8.61
C SER A 117 -7.37 15.25 -9.89
N PRO A 118 -7.94 15.98 -10.86
CA PRO A 118 -7.16 16.46 -12.00
C PRO A 118 -5.99 17.37 -11.59
N ILE A 119 -6.01 17.95 -10.38
CA ILE A 119 -4.92 18.78 -9.86
C ILE A 119 -3.70 17.95 -9.44
N THR A 120 -3.86 16.66 -9.10
CA THR A 120 -2.71 15.80 -8.72
C THR A 120 -1.85 15.41 -9.92
N ALA A 121 -2.41 15.43 -11.13
CA ALA A 121 -1.67 15.20 -12.38
C ALA A 121 -0.69 16.34 -12.71
N ASP A 122 -1.01 17.57 -12.30
CA ASP A 122 -0.22 18.79 -12.57
C ASP A 122 0.72 19.17 -11.42
N TYR A 123 0.78 18.36 -10.35
CA TYR A 123 1.59 18.65 -9.16
C TYR A 123 3.06 18.26 -9.38
N GLU A 124 3.95 19.25 -9.46
CA GLU A 124 5.41 19.05 -9.40
C GLU A 124 5.89 19.12 -7.94
N PRO A 125 6.54 18.06 -7.41
CA PRO A 125 7.02 18.00 -6.02
C PRO A 125 8.25 18.86 -5.72
#